data_AF-F6H0D3-F1
#
_entry.id   AF-F6H0D3-F1
#
_cell.length_a   1.000
_cell.length_b   1.000
_cell.length_c   1.000
_cell.angle_alpha   90.00
_cell.angle_beta   90.00
_cell.angle_gamma   90.00
#
_symmetry.space_group_name_H-M   'P 1'
#
loop_
_entity.id
_entity.type
_entity.pdbx_description
1 polymer ?
#
loop_
_entity_poly.entity_id
_entity_poly.type
_entity_poly.pdbx_seq_one_letter_code
_entity_poly.pdbx_strand_id
1 'polypeptide(L)'
;MGSNHKSLQAILGAPGVRGKRVTALSKDGLTDFVLSMISKKQELKEPFYVLDLGVVVSLMEKWSRALPLVRPFYAVKAVFDTASRLGLPRMHVLNIGGGFTSGPHFDDATSAIKSSLQAYFPNEHGLTIIGEPGRYFAESAFTLVTNIIGKRVRSELREYWINDPLACTSNSVNPTCRRVRTYSSTVFGPTCDALDTVLTGHQLPELQVNDWLMFPRMGAYTAAAGSNFNGFNMSAVTTHLVYSNPT
;
A
#
# COMPACT_ATOMS: atom_id res chain seq x y z
N MET A 1 -17.15 10.96 26.73
CA MET A 1 -18.07 11.04 25.58
C MET A 1 -17.53 10.13 24.49
N GLY A 2 -18.33 9.17 24.05
CA GLY A 2 -17.89 7.93 23.39
C GLY A 2 -17.18 8.12 22.06
N SER A 3 -16.05 7.42 21.88
CA SER A 3 -15.43 7.26 20.58
C SER A 3 -16.35 6.44 19.70
N ASN A 4 -16.59 6.96 18.49
CA ASN A 4 -17.63 6.49 17.61
C ASN A 4 -17.22 5.13 17.01
N HIS A 5 -17.69 4.03 17.63
CA HIS A 5 -17.55 2.64 17.17
C HIS A 5 -18.09 2.36 15.74
N LYS A 6 -18.58 3.38 15.03
CA LYS A 6 -19.18 3.30 13.68
C LYS A 6 -18.16 3.24 12.53
N SER A 7 -16.88 3.59 12.77
CA SER A 7 -15.85 3.65 11.71
C SER A 7 -15.41 2.26 11.21
N LEU A 8 -15.12 1.32 12.12
CA LEU A 8 -14.63 -0.01 11.77
C LEU A 8 -15.70 -0.93 11.15
N GLN A 9 -16.98 -0.76 11.51
CA GLN A 9 -18.06 -1.60 10.99
C GLN A 9 -18.25 -1.45 9.47
N ALA A 10 -18.07 -0.25 8.91
CA ALA A 10 -18.16 -0.02 7.47
C ALA A 10 -17.01 -0.69 6.71
N ILE A 11 -15.80 -0.66 7.27
CA ILE A 11 -14.61 -1.32 6.71
C ILE A 11 -14.78 -2.83 6.69
N LEU A 12 -15.31 -3.43 7.78
CA LEU A 12 -15.59 -4.86 7.87
C LEU A 12 -16.79 -5.32 7.01
N GLY A 13 -17.45 -4.42 6.30
CA GLY A 13 -18.52 -4.75 5.35
C GLY A 13 -18.03 -5.00 3.91
N ALA A 14 -16.80 -4.60 3.56
CA ALA A 14 -16.30 -4.63 2.19
C ALA A 14 -15.90 -6.05 1.72
N PRO A 15 -16.06 -6.38 0.41
CA PRO A 15 -15.56 -7.62 -0.17
C PRO A 15 -14.07 -7.83 0.12
N GLY A 16 -13.65 -9.04 0.48
CA GLY A 16 -12.25 -9.38 0.80
C GLY A 16 -11.82 -9.17 2.27
N VAL A 17 -12.58 -8.38 3.04
CA VAL A 17 -12.36 -8.15 4.48
C VAL A 17 -13.56 -8.54 5.35
N ARG A 18 -14.74 -8.71 4.75
CA ARG A 18 -15.97 -9.13 5.43
C ARG A 18 -15.78 -10.44 6.19
N GLY A 19 -16.15 -10.43 7.47
CA GLY A 19 -16.10 -11.60 8.36
C GLY A 19 -14.70 -12.00 8.84
N LYS A 20 -13.64 -11.28 8.44
CA LYS A 20 -12.28 -11.57 8.91
C LYS A 20 -12.07 -11.04 10.33
N ARG A 21 -11.36 -11.82 11.15
CA ARG A 21 -10.92 -11.42 12.49
C ARG A 21 -9.86 -10.33 12.38
N VAL A 22 -10.02 -9.24 13.13
CA VAL A 22 -9.01 -8.20 13.29
C VAL A 22 -8.18 -8.49 14.54
N THR A 23 -6.86 -8.53 14.41
CA THR A 23 -5.94 -8.72 15.54
C THR A 23 -5.38 -7.38 16.00
N ALA A 24 -5.59 -7.00 17.26
CA ALA A 24 -4.98 -5.81 17.83
C ALA A 24 -3.47 -6.04 18.04
N LEU A 25 -2.64 -5.07 17.68
CA LEU A 25 -1.20 -5.13 17.84
C LEU A 25 -0.72 -4.12 18.88
N SER A 26 0.27 -4.52 19.68
CA SER A 26 1.07 -3.58 20.46
C SER A 26 1.93 -2.71 19.54
N LYS A 27 2.49 -1.62 20.09
CA LYS A 27 3.51 -0.82 19.39
C LYS A 27 4.64 -1.75 18.93
N ASP A 28 5.01 -1.65 17.65
CA ASP A 28 6.00 -2.50 16.97
C ASP A 28 5.64 -4.00 16.85
N GLY A 29 4.42 -4.40 17.24
CA GLY A 29 3.97 -5.79 17.25
C GLY A 29 3.68 -6.42 15.88
N LEU A 30 3.86 -5.68 14.79
CA LEU A 30 3.66 -6.21 13.43
C LEU A 30 4.66 -7.33 13.13
N THR A 31 5.93 -7.14 13.49
CA THR A 31 6.97 -8.16 13.29
C THR A 31 6.66 -9.41 14.11
N ASP A 32 6.31 -9.27 15.39
CA ASP A 32 5.94 -10.40 16.25
C ASP A 32 4.70 -11.13 15.73
N PHE A 33 3.71 -10.39 15.22
CA PHE A 33 2.53 -10.98 14.60
C PHE A 33 2.90 -11.80 13.36
N VAL A 34 3.72 -11.25 12.46
CA VAL A 34 4.22 -11.97 11.27
C VAL A 34 4.99 -13.22 11.68
N LEU A 35 5.89 -13.14 12.65
CA LEU A 35 6.65 -14.29 13.17
C LEU A 35 5.71 -15.37 13.76
N SER A 36 4.66 -14.96 14.47
CA SER A 36 3.65 -15.88 15.00
C SER A 36 2.86 -16.58 13.89
N MET A 37 2.58 -15.88 12.79
CA MET A 37 1.89 -16.43 11.62
C MET A 37 2.76 -17.43 10.87
N ILE A 38 4.04 -17.08 10.67
CA ILE A 38 5.03 -17.98 10.06
C ILE A 38 5.17 -19.27 10.88
N SER A 39 5.28 -19.15 12.21
CA SER A 39 5.44 -20.30 13.11
C SER A 39 4.22 -21.24 13.07
N LYS A 40 3.01 -20.69 12.89
CA LYS A 40 1.77 -21.48 12.78
C LYS A 40 1.56 -22.13 11.40
N LYS A 41 2.16 -21.59 10.34
CA LYS A 41 1.99 -22.02 8.94
C LYS A 41 3.03 -23.04 8.47
N GLN A 42 3.69 -23.79 9.36
CA GLN A 42 4.82 -24.66 9.01
C GLN A 42 4.59 -25.63 7.82
N GLU A 43 3.34 -25.98 7.51
CA GLU A 43 3.01 -26.90 6.40
C GLU A 43 2.65 -26.19 5.06
N LEU A 44 2.14 -24.96 5.09
CA LEU A 44 1.66 -24.22 3.91
C LEU A 44 2.47 -22.93 3.78
N LYS A 45 3.65 -23.03 3.17
CA LYS A 45 4.63 -21.94 2.98
C LYS A 45 4.16 -20.86 1.99
N GLU A 46 2.85 -20.66 1.87
CA GLU A 46 2.21 -19.73 0.92
C GLU A 46 2.42 -18.26 1.33
N PRO A 47 2.60 -17.35 0.36
CA PRO A 47 2.67 -15.92 0.63
C PRO A 47 1.37 -15.39 1.23
N PHE A 48 1.46 -14.29 1.98
CA PHE A 48 0.29 -13.66 2.57
C PHE A 48 0.47 -12.15 2.74
N TYR A 49 -0.67 -11.46 2.75
CA TYR A 49 -0.75 -10.03 3.06
C TYR A 49 -1.10 -9.80 4.52
N VAL A 50 -0.54 -8.74 5.10
CA VAL A 50 -1.03 -8.14 6.35
C VAL A 50 -1.55 -6.74 6.03
N LEU A 51 -2.85 -6.51 6.25
CA LEU A 51 -3.51 -5.22 6.13
C LEU A 51 -3.67 -4.59 7.51
N ASP A 52 -3.00 -3.46 7.72
CA ASP A 52 -3.08 -2.69 8.96
C ASP A 52 -4.11 -1.57 8.88
N LEU A 53 -5.22 -1.77 9.58
CA LEU A 53 -6.32 -0.81 9.66
C LEU A 53 -5.97 0.45 10.47
N GLY A 54 -4.99 0.37 11.38
CA GLY A 54 -4.49 1.53 12.13
C GLY A 54 -3.82 2.55 11.21
N VAL A 55 -3.05 2.07 10.23
CA VAL A 55 -2.43 2.89 9.18
C VAL A 55 -3.48 3.55 8.29
N VAL A 56 -4.54 2.83 7.92
CA VAL A 56 -5.64 3.41 7.11
C VAL A 56 -6.32 4.56 7.87
N VAL A 57 -6.58 4.36 9.17
CA VAL A 57 -7.18 5.40 10.03
C VAL A 57 -6.28 6.62 10.14
N SER A 58 -4.97 6.45 10.41
CA SER A 58 -4.04 7.57 10.56
C SER A 58 -3.87 8.37 9.27
N LEU A 59 -3.87 7.70 8.10
CA LEU A 59 -3.85 8.34 6.80
C LEU A 59 -5.15 9.12 6.55
N MET A 60 -6.30 8.58 6.96
CA MET A 60 -7.57 9.30 6.83
C MET A 60 -7.60 10.54 7.72
N GLU A 61 -7.08 10.46 8.94
CA GLU A 61 -6.94 11.61 9.84
C GLU A 61 -5.94 12.65 9.30
N LYS A 62 -4.82 12.22 8.70
CA LYS A 62 -3.88 13.13 8.03
C LYS A 62 -4.55 13.81 6.85
N TRP A 63 -5.26 13.07 5.99
CA TRP A 63 -6.03 13.62 4.87
C TRP A 63 -7.05 14.65 5.35
N SER A 64 -7.88 14.34 6.36
CA SER A 64 -8.92 15.25 6.85
C SER A 64 -8.36 16.53 7.47
N ARG A 65 -7.22 16.47 8.17
CA ARG A 65 -6.54 17.67 8.68
C ARG A 65 -5.91 18.50 7.57
N ALA A 66 -5.27 17.82 6.61
CA ALA A 66 -4.57 18.48 5.52
C ALA A 66 -5.52 19.07 4.47
N LEU A 67 -6.61 18.40 4.13
CA LEU A 67 -7.58 18.80 3.10
C LEU A 67 -9.03 18.74 3.65
N PRO A 68 -9.40 19.60 4.60
CA PRO A 68 -10.69 19.52 5.30
C PRO A 68 -11.91 19.71 4.38
N LEU A 69 -11.72 20.34 3.22
CA LEU A 69 -12.77 20.61 2.24
C LEU A 69 -12.85 19.56 1.12
N VAL A 70 -11.90 18.63 1.04
CA VAL A 70 -11.81 17.64 -0.06
C VAL A 70 -12.27 16.28 0.42
N ARG A 71 -13.37 15.79 -0.16
CA ARG A 71 -13.89 14.45 0.11
C ARG A 71 -13.26 13.41 -0.83
N PRO A 72 -12.79 12.24 -0.35
CA PRO A 72 -12.30 11.17 -1.23
C PRO A 72 -13.45 10.49 -2.02
N PHE A 73 -13.32 10.32 -3.35
CA PHE A 73 -14.28 9.77 -4.34
C PHE A 73 -13.58 9.20 -5.60
N TYR A 74 -14.30 8.72 -6.62
CA TYR A 74 -13.82 8.25 -7.96
C TYR A 74 -14.52 9.01 -9.14
N ALA A 75 -13.97 8.94 -10.37
CA ALA A 75 -13.82 10.04 -11.35
C ALA A 75 -14.93 10.46 -12.37
N VAL A 76 -14.96 11.77 -12.71
CA VAL A 76 -14.96 12.45 -14.06
C VAL A 76 -14.42 13.92 -13.92
N LYS A 77 -13.67 14.46 -14.92
CA LYS A 77 -12.91 15.74 -14.92
C LYS A 77 -13.57 16.86 -15.76
N ALA A 78 -13.27 18.13 -15.45
CA ALA A 78 -14.09 19.29 -15.83
C ALA A 78 -13.44 20.39 -16.71
N VAL A 79 -14.34 21.24 -17.24
CA VAL A 79 -14.24 22.29 -18.27
C VAL A 79 -15.04 23.55 -17.80
N PHE A 80 -14.77 24.09 -16.60
CA PHE A 80 -15.62 25.10 -15.89
C PHE A 80 -15.93 26.38 -16.68
N ASP A 81 -14.93 27.14 -17.08
CA ASP A 81 -15.18 28.44 -17.72
C ASP A 81 -15.78 28.29 -19.13
N THR A 82 -15.35 27.24 -19.84
CA THR A 82 -15.87 26.93 -21.17
C THR A 82 -17.32 26.46 -21.08
N ALA A 83 -17.70 25.66 -20.08
CA ALA A 83 -19.09 25.26 -19.88
C ALA A 83 -19.99 26.48 -19.63
N SER A 84 -19.53 27.44 -18.83
CA SER A 84 -20.28 28.68 -18.61
C SER A 84 -20.42 29.51 -19.89
N ARG A 85 -19.37 29.65 -20.71
CA ARG A 85 -19.42 30.35 -22.00
C ARG A 85 -20.35 29.67 -23.02
N LEU A 86 -20.54 28.36 -22.90
CA LEU A 86 -21.44 27.57 -23.75
C LEU A 86 -22.89 27.55 -23.23
N GLY A 87 -23.21 28.29 -22.18
CA GLY A 87 -24.55 28.34 -21.60
C GLY A 87 -24.97 27.07 -20.86
N LEU A 88 -24.02 26.21 -20.49
CA LEU A 88 -24.30 25.00 -19.71
C LEU A 88 -24.67 25.36 -18.26
N PRO A 89 -25.44 24.50 -17.58
CA PRO A 89 -25.78 24.70 -16.17
C PRO A 89 -24.54 24.87 -15.30
N ARG A 90 -24.65 25.71 -14.27
CA ARG A 90 -23.57 26.02 -13.34
C ARG A 90 -22.98 24.74 -12.76
N MET A 91 -21.71 24.51 -13.08
CA MET A 91 -20.97 23.40 -12.51
C MET A 91 -20.62 23.69 -11.06
N HIS A 92 -20.71 22.68 -10.21
CA HIS A 92 -20.60 22.82 -8.76
C HIS A 92 -19.81 21.66 -8.11
N VAL A 93 -19.13 20.81 -8.90
CA VAL A 93 -18.28 19.73 -8.39
C VAL A 93 -16.90 19.83 -9.02
N LEU A 94 -15.88 20.12 -8.20
CA LEU A 94 -14.48 20.10 -8.60
C LEU A 94 -13.82 18.81 -8.15
N ASN A 95 -13.24 18.06 -9.08
CA ASN A 95 -12.48 16.85 -8.78
C ASN A 95 -10.98 17.08 -9.03
N ILE A 96 -10.17 16.95 -7.98
CA ILE A 96 -8.72 17.17 -8.04
C ILE A 96 -7.93 15.92 -8.46
N GLY A 97 -8.61 14.79 -8.68
CA GLY A 97 -7.99 13.52 -9.10
C GLY A 97 -7.16 12.87 -7.99
N GLY A 98 -6.29 11.92 -8.39
CA GLY A 98 -5.41 11.17 -7.50
C GLY A 98 -3.95 11.61 -7.56
N GLY A 99 -3.02 10.64 -7.51
CA GLY A 99 -1.57 10.88 -7.60
C GLY A 99 -0.87 11.15 -6.27
N PHE A 100 -1.63 11.29 -5.18
CA PHE A 100 -1.10 11.45 -3.83
C PHE A 100 -0.33 10.20 -3.37
N THR A 101 0.81 10.42 -2.72
CA THR A 101 1.60 9.39 -2.02
C THR A 101 1.58 9.68 -0.53
N SER A 102 1.70 8.66 0.33
CA SER A 102 1.78 8.86 1.79
C SER A 102 3.16 9.34 2.28
N GLY A 103 4.07 9.63 1.33
CA GLY A 103 5.45 10.05 1.59
C GLY A 103 5.62 11.55 1.88
N PRO A 104 6.88 12.03 1.91
CA PRO A 104 7.23 13.38 2.36
C PRO A 104 6.59 14.49 1.51
N HIS A 105 6.31 14.22 0.23
CA HIS A 105 5.75 15.22 -0.69
C HIS A 105 4.24 15.47 -0.52
N PHE A 106 3.56 14.73 0.35
CA PHE A 106 2.12 14.94 0.56
C PHE A 106 1.81 16.35 1.06
N ASP A 107 2.61 16.85 2.01
CA ASP A 107 2.35 18.14 2.64
C ASP A 107 2.61 19.30 1.65
N ASP A 108 3.61 19.16 0.78
CA ASP A 108 3.85 20.09 -0.34
C ASP A 108 2.68 20.11 -1.32
N ALA A 109 2.21 18.93 -1.73
CA ALA A 109 1.08 18.79 -2.66
C ALA A 109 -0.20 19.41 -2.08
N THR A 110 -0.51 19.13 -0.81
CA THR A 110 -1.71 19.71 -0.17
C THR A 110 -1.60 21.21 0.01
N SER A 111 -0.40 21.74 0.28
CA SER A 111 -0.15 23.19 0.37
C SER A 111 -0.38 23.87 -0.98
N ALA A 112 0.14 23.32 -2.08
CA ALA A 112 -0.08 23.84 -3.42
C ALA A 112 -1.56 23.81 -3.82
N ILE A 113 -2.29 22.74 -3.48
CA ILE A 113 -3.73 22.61 -3.73
C ILE A 113 -4.51 23.68 -2.95
N LYS A 114 -4.22 23.88 -1.66
CA LYS A 114 -4.88 24.92 -0.85
C LYS A 114 -4.73 26.30 -1.48
N SER A 115 -3.50 26.67 -1.84
CA SER A 115 -3.22 27.96 -2.47
C SER A 115 -3.98 28.11 -3.78
N SER A 116 -4.05 27.05 -4.58
CA SER A 116 -4.78 27.05 -5.86
C SER A 116 -6.28 27.17 -5.67
N LEU A 117 -6.87 26.42 -4.73
CA LEU A 117 -8.30 26.50 -4.42
C LEU A 117 -8.68 27.91 -3.94
N GLN A 118 -7.83 28.52 -3.10
CA GLN A 118 -8.05 29.88 -2.63
C GLN A 118 -7.94 30.92 -3.76
N ALA A 119 -7.03 30.73 -4.71
CA ALA A 119 -6.83 31.65 -5.83
C ALA A 119 -7.92 31.56 -6.90
N TYR A 120 -8.34 30.34 -7.27
CA TYR A 120 -9.22 30.10 -8.41
C TYR A 120 -10.69 29.89 -8.04
N PHE A 121 -10.98 29.45 -6.83
CA PHE A 121 -12.34 29.23 -6.35
C PHE A 121 -12.60 29.97 -5.02
N PRO A 122 -12.25 31.27 -4.90
CA PRO A 122 -12.50 32.01 -3.67
C PRO A 122 -14.00 32.14 -3.43
N ASN A 123 -14.48 31.66 -2.28
CA ASN A 123 -15.87 31.82 -1.83
C ASN A 123 -16.93 31.28 -2.80
N GLU A 124 -16.63 30.23 -3.56
CA GLU A 124 -17.61 29.68 -4.49
C GLU A 124 -18.74 28.93 -3.77
N HIS A 125 -19.88 29.60 -3.64
CA HIS A 125 -21.06 29.04 -2.98
C HIS A 125 -21.60 27.83 -3.75
N GLY A 126 -21.79 26.74 -3.02
CA GLY A 126 -22.29 25.47 -3.55
C GLY A 126 -21.24 24.58 -4.21
N LEU A 127 -19.96 24.99 -4.27
CA LEU A 127 -18.88 24.17 -4.81
C LEU A 127 -18.54 23.00 -3.87
N THR A 128 -18.69 21.79 -4.38
CA THR A 128 -18.25 20.55 -3.74
C THR A 128 -16.89 20.16 -4.30
N ILE A 129 -15.90 19.91 -3.44
CA ILE A 129 -14.57 19.48 -3.86
C ILE A 129 -14.34 18.01 -3.47
N ILE A 130 -13.92 17.21 -4.45
CA ILE A 130 -13.60 15.80 -4.28
C ILE A 130 -12.19 15.49 -4.79
N GLY A 131 -11.60 14.39 -4.33
CA GLY A 131 -10.32 13.87 -4.82
C GLY A 131 -10.31 12.33 -4.85
N GLU A 132 -9.33 11.73 -5.52
CA GLU A 132 -9.27 10.28 -5.82
C GLU A 132 -8.00 9.61 -5.28
N PRO A 133 -7.74 9.70 -3.97
CA PRO A 133 -6.50 9.18 -3.37
C PRO A 133 -6.51 7.64 -3.31
N GLY A 134 -6.13 6.97 -4.39
CA GLY A 134 -5.93 5.51 -4.41
C GLY A 134 -4.64 5.09 -3.72
N ARG A 135 -3.50 5.38 -4.35
CA ARG A 135 -2.15 5.04 -3.85
C ARG A 135 -1.94 5.48 -2.40
N TYR A 136 -2.34 6.72 -2.09
CA TYR A 136 -2.21 7.31 -0.78
C TYR A 136 -2.73 6.44 0.37
N PHE A 137 -3.92 5.86 0.23
CA PHE A 137 -4.52 5.01 1.27
C PHE A 137 -4.05 3.56 1.22
N ALA A 138 -3.81 3.04 0.02
CA ALA A 138 -3.54 1.62 -0.15
C ALA A 138 -2.07 1.26 0.08
N GLU A 139 -1.14 2.10 -0.40
CA GLU A 139 0.29 1.75 -0.54
C GLU A 139 0.90 1.22 0.76
N SER A 140 0.92 2.03 1.83
CA SER A 140 1.57 1.70 3.10
C SER A 140 0.74 0.79 4.01
N ALA A 141 -0.54 0.55 3.70
CA ALA A 141 -1.42 -0.25 4.57
C ALA A 141 -1.19 -1.76 4.46
N PHE A 142 -0.53 -2.22 3.38
CA PHE A 142 -0.27 -3.64 3.14
C PHE A 142 1.22 -3.95 3.19
N THR A 143 1.54 -5.05 3.87
CA THR A 143 2.83 -5.72 3.79
C THR A 143 2.64 -7.08 3.13
N LEU A 144 3.46 -7.39 2.12
CA LEU A 144 3.56 -8.71 1.53
C LEU A 144 4.68 -9.51 2.23
N VAL A 145 4.39 -10.75 2.60
CA VAL A 145 5.36 -11.68 3.21
C VAL A 145 5.49 -12.90 2.31
N THR A 146 6.70 -13.18 1.84
CA THR A 146 7.00 -14.23 0.85
C THR A 146 8.13 -15.14 1.31
N ASN A 147 8.18 -16.37 0.80
CA ASN A 147 9.16 -17.37 1.17
C ASN A 147 10.23 -17.54 0.08
N ILE A 148 11.48 -17.73 0.49
CA ILE A 148 12.57 -18.10 -0.43
C ILE A 148 12.46 -19.58 -0.79
N ILE A 149 12.16 -19.86 -2.05
CA ILE A 149 12.04 -21.21 -2.61
C ILE A 149 13.29 -21.68 -3.35
N GLY A 150 14.16 -20.74 -3.72
CA GLY A 150 15.39 -21.05 -4.44
C GLY A 150 16.51 -20.12 -4.03
N LYS A 151 17.75 -20.62 -4.13
CA LYS A 151 18.96 -19.87 -3.82
C LYS A 151 20.09 -20.26 -4.77
N ARG A 152 20.83 -19.27 -5.25
CA ARG A 152 22.06 -19.45 -6.03
C ARG A 152 23.12 -18.47 -5.54
N VAL A 153 24.35 -18.96 -5.45
CA VAL A 153 25.51 -18.19 -4.97
C VAL A 153 26.55 -18.15 -6.08
N ARG A 154 27.00 -16.94 -6.44
CA ARG A 154 28.03 -16.72 -7.46
C ARG A 154 29.06 -15.72 -6.91
N SER A 155 30.14 -16.23 -6.31
CA SER A 155 31.14 -15.38 -5.64
C SER A 155 30.48 -14.48 -4.57
N GLU A 156 30.57 -13.16 -4.69
CA GLU A 156 29.94 -12.19 -3.80
C GLU A 156 28.47 -11.86 -4.15
N LEU A 157 27.92 -12.40 -5.25
CA LEU A 157 26.53 -12.24 -5.63
C LEU A 157 25.65 -13.32 -4.99
N ARG A 158 24.49 -12.91 -4.48
CA ARG A 158 23.42 -13.80 -4.02
C ARG A 158 22.18 -13.64 -4.88
N GLU A 159 21.56 -14.75 -5.22
CA GLU A 159 20.35 -14.80 -6.03
C GLU A 159 19.31 -15.64 -5.29
N TYR A 160 18.12 -15.10 -5.12
CA TYR A 160 17.02 -15.73 -4.40
C TYR A 160 15.76 -15.76 -5.26
N TRP A 161 15.00 -16.84 -5.20
CA TRP A 161 13.68 -16.95 -5.83
C TRP A 161 12.62 -16.99 -4.75
N ILE A 162 11.57 -16.19 -4.89
CA ILE A 162 10.44 -16.19 -3.97
C ILE A 162 9.19 -16.76 -4.62
N ASN A 163 8.27 -17.26 -3.79
CA ASN A 163 7.04 -17.91 -4.24
C ASN A 163 5.86 -16.98 -4.50
N ASP A 164 6.11 -15.70 -4.76
CA ASP A 164 5.05 -14.73 -5.01
C ASP A 164 5.32 -13.94 -6.32
N PRO A 165 4.35 -13.89 -7.25
CA PRO A 165 4.50 -13.23 -8.54
C PRO A 165 4.36 -11.70 -8.49
N LEU A 166 4.02 -11.11 -7.33
CA LEU A 166 3.77 -9.66 -7.16
C LEU A 166 5.01 -8.88 -6.76
N ALA A 167 6.16 -9.46 -6.98
CA ALA A 167 7.39 -8.90 -6.51
C ALA A 167 7.86 -7.84 -7.53
N CYS A 168 7.24 -6.65 -7.47
CA CYS A 168 7.49 -5.52 -8.37
C CYS A 168 8.02 -4.28 -7.63
N THR A 169 9.05 -3.70 -8.27
CA THR A 169 9.75 -2.41 -8.06
C THR A 169 9.97 -1.93 -6.62
N SER A 170 11.16 -2.28 -6.11
CA SER A 170 12.01 -1.48 -5.21
C SER A 170 11.38 -0.18 -4.68
N ASN A 171 10.83 -0.26 -3.47
CA ASN A 171 10.88 0.86 -2.55
C ASN A 171 11.75 0.46 -1.36
N SER A 172 13.00 0.91 -1.43
CA SER A 172 14.07 0.70 -0.47
C SER A 172 13.65 1.11 0.94
N VAL A 173 13.43 0.13 1.81
CA VAL A 173 13.57 0.34 3.26
C VAL A 173 14.62 -0.65 3.73
N ASN A 174 15.83 -0.13 3.92
CA ASN A 174 17.00 -0.84 4.44
C ASN A 174 16.68 -1.42 5.83
N PRO A 175 16.57 -2.75 6.01
CA PRO A 175 16.74 -3.31 7.34
C PRO A 175 18.24 -3.15 7.66
N THR A 176 18.59 -2.20 8.53
CA THR A 176 19.96 -2.03 8.99
C THR A 176 20.35 -3.21 9.87
N CYS A 177 20.75 -4.32 9.24
CA CYS A 177 21.40 -5.46 9.89
C CYS A 177 22.82 -5.05 10.32
N ARG A 178 22.93 -4.18 11.33
CA ARG A 178 24.18 -3.48 11.71
C ARG A 178 25.31 -4.37 12.23
N ARG A 179 25.24 -5.71 12.11
CA ARG A 179 26.26 -6.66 12.59
C ARG A 179 26.44 -7.91 11.74
N VAL A 180 25.74 -8.05 10.61
CA VAL A 180 25.81 -9.25 9.76
C VAL A 180 26.41 -8.86 8.41
N ARG A 181 27.36 -9.66 7.91
CA ARG A 181 27.92 -9.45 6.57
C ARG A 181 26.78 -9.52 5.55
N THR A 182 26.70 -8.49 4.71
CA THR A 182 25.72 -8.41 3.63
C THR A 182 26.37 -8.61 2.27
N TYR A 183 25.59 -9.10 1.31
CA TYR A 183 26.01 -9.39 -0.05
C TYR A 183 25.12 -8.64 -1.04
N SER A 184 25.69 -8.26 -2.18
CA SER A 184 24.90 -7.77 -3.31
C SER A 184 23.97 -8.90 -3.75
N SER A 185 22.68 -8.62 -3.77
CA SER A 185 21.64 -9.64 -3.93
C SER A 185 20.61 -9.25 -4.98
N THR A 186 20.16 -10.25 -5.73
CA THR A 186 19.02 -10.15 -6.64
C THR A 186 17.92 -11.10 -6.17
N VAL A 187 16.68 -10.61 -6.06
CA VAL A 187 15.51 -11.46 -5.80
C VAL A 187 14.68 -11.51 -7.07
N PHE A 188 14.34 -12.73 -7.48
CA PHE A 188 13.48 -13.05 -8.61
C PHE A 188 12.11 -13.52 -8.11
N GLY A 189 11.08 -13.29 -8.90
CA GLY A 189 9.79 -13.92 -8.69
C GLY A 189 9.81 -15.41 -9.10
N PRO A 190 8.66 -16.10 -8.99
CA PRO A 190 8.55 -17.54 -9.16
C PRO A 190 8.48 -17.99 -10.62
N THR A 191 8.41 -17.07 -11.58
CA THR A 191 8.20 -17.43 -12.98
C THR A 191 9.51 -17.82 -13.69
N CYS A 192 9.38 -18.48 -14.84
CA CYS A 192 10.52 -18.81 -15.70
C CYS A 192 11.03 -17.62 -16.54
N ASP A 193 10.48 -16.41 -16.34
CA ASP A 193 10.87 -15.21 -17.08
C ASP A 193 12.03 -14.50 -16.37
N ALA A 194 13.10 -14.17 -17.10
CA ALA A 194 14.24 -13.43 -16.57
C ALA A 194 13.87 -11.98 -16.19
N LEU A 195 12.77 -11.43 -16.72
CA LEU A 195 12.25 -10.11 -16.36
C LEU A 195 11.43 -10.11 -15.07
N ASP A 196 11.12 -11.28 -14.51
CA ASP A 196 10.48 -11.43 -13.19
C ASP A 196 11.52 -11.20 -12.07
N THR A 197 12.06 -9.99 -12.06
CA THR A 197 13.07 -9.54 -11.12
C THR A 197 12.49 -8.46 -10.21
N VAL A 198 12.55 -8.71 -8.92
CA VAL A 198 11.95 -7.92 -7.85
C VAL A 198 12.83 -6.75 -7.45
N LEU A 199 14.10 -7.07 -7.24
CA LEU A 199 15.13 -6.18 -6.76
C LEU A 199 16.49 -6.71 -7.19
N THR A 200 17.37 -5.80 -7.57
CA THR A 200 18.71 -6.11 -8.10
C THR A 200 19.74 -5.27 -7.37
N GLY A 201 20.85 -5.88 -6.95
CA GLY A 201 21.97 -5.16 -6.32
C GLY A 201 21.68 -4.65 -4.90
N HIS A 202 20.67 -5.20 -4.22
CA HIS A 202 20.36 -4.81 -2.85
C HIS A 202 21.25 -5.57 -1.87
N GLN A 203 21.71 -4.89 -0.82
CA GLN A 203 22.51 -5.50 0.24
C GLN A 203 21.63 -6.28 1.21
N LEU A 204 21.69 -7.60 1.15
CA LEU A 204 20.97 -8.51 2.07
C LEU A 204 21.96 -9.34 2.88
N PRO A 205 21.63 -9.74 4.12
CA PRO A 205 22.37 -10.80 4.79
C PRO A 205 22.29 -12.10 3.99
N GLU A 206 23.14 -13.07 4.32
CA GLU A 206 23.01 -14.42 3.75
C GLU A 206 21.68 -15.06 4.18
N LEU A 207 20.77 -15.25 3.23
CA LEU A 207 19.48 -15.93 3.45
C LEU A 207 19.53 -17.39 2.97
N GLN A 208 18.64 -18.23 3.48
CA GLN A 208 18.49 -19.64 3.12
C GLN A 208 17.12 -19.91 2.49
N VAL A 209 17.03 -21.05 1.78
CA VAL A 209 15.72 -21.58 1.36
C VAL A 209 14.87 -21.80 2.61
N ASN A 210 13.61 -21.40 2.53
CA ASN A 210 12.61 -21.31 3.60
C ASN A 210 12.71 -20.10 4.52
N ASP A 211 13.69 -19.22 4.37
CA ASP A 211 13.62 -17.91 5.01
C ASP A 211 12.51 -17.06 4.39
N TRP A 212 12.06 -16.06 5.13
CA TRP A 212 10.96 -15.18 4.74
C TRP A 212 11.46 -13.76 4.47
N LEU A 213 10.91 -13.14 3.43
CA LEU A 213 11.12 -11.74 3.09
C LEU A 213 9.84 -10.96 3.33
N MET A 214 9.99 -9.77 3.91
CA MET A 214 8.89 -8.83 4.19
C MET A 214 9.05 -7.61 3.29
N PHE A 215 8.05 -7.35 2.47
CA PHE A 215 7.98 -6.20 1.58
C PHE A 215 6.92 -5.23 2.10
N PRO A 216 7.32 -4.16 2.81
CA PRO A 216 6.38 -3.14 3.24
C PRO A 216 5.89 -2.33 2.04
N ARG A 217 4.77 -1.62 2.21
CA ARG A 217 4.21 -0.69 1.23
C ARG A 217 3.72 -1.34 -0.09
N MET A 218 3.16 -2.55 0.01
CA MET A 218 2.75 -3.40 -1.12
C MET A 218 1.25 -3.38 -1.41
N GLY A 219 0.54 -2.31 -1.06
CA GLY A 219 -0.94 -2.27 -1.20
C GLY A 219 -1.48 -1.55 -2.44
N ALA A 220 -0.66 -0.76 -3.14
CA ALA A 220 -1.09 -0.01 -4.32
C ALA A 220 -0.45 -0.57 -5.59
N TYR A 221 -1.27 -0.83 -6.62
CA TYR A 221 -0.84 -1.34 -7.93
C TYR A 221 -0.05 -2.65 -7.90
N THR A 222 -0.28 -3.46 -6.86
CA THR A 222 0.28 -4.81 -6.71
C THR A 222 -0.77 -5.82 -7.15
N ALA A 223 -1.55 -6.39 -6.23
CA ALA A 223 -2.57 -7.40 -6.52
C ALA A 223 -3.57 -6.96 -7.59
N ALA A 224 -3.89 -5.67 -7.66
CA ALA A 224 -4.83 -5.11 -8.65
C ALA A 224 -4.29 -5.07 -10.09
N ALA A 225 -2.97 -5.13 -10.28
CA ALA A 225 -2.32 -5.02 -11.59
C ALA A 225 -1.64 -6.32 -12.03
N GLY A 226 -1.60 -7.34 -11.17
CA GLY A 226 -0.95 -8.58 -11.52
C GLY A 226 -1.77 -9.43 -12.50
N SER A 227 -1.16 -10.52 -12.99
CA SER A 227 -1.81 -11.53 -13.83
C SER A 227 -1.63 -12.95 -13.27
N ASN A 228 -2.47 -13.89 -13.68
CA ASN A 228 -2.29 -15.32 -13.34
C ASN A 228 -1.29 -16.02 -14.28
N PHE A 229 -0.23 -15.30 -14.67
CA PHE A 229 0.80 -15.82 -15.57
C PHE A 229 1.49 -17.04 -14.94
N ASN A 230 1.82 -18.05 -15.76
CA ASN A 230 2.32 -19.37 -15.31
C ASN A 230 1.43 -20.10 -14.28
N GLY A 231 0.14 -19.75 -14.18
CA GLY A 231 -0.82 -20.46 -13.33
C GLY A 231 -0.76 -20.09 -11.85
N PHE A 232 0.03 -19.07 -11.46
CA PHE A 232 0.06 -18.55 -10.10
C PHE A 232 -1.20 -17.71 -9.83
N ASN A 233 -2.09 -18.21 -8.97
CA ASN A 233 -3.34 -17.51 -8.65
C ASN A 233 -3.11 -16.41 -7.61
N MET A 234 -3.04 -15.15 -8.04
CA MET A 234 -2.79 -14.06 -7.09
C MET A 234 -3.99 -13.69 -6.23
N SER A 235 -5.21 -14.10 -6.62
CA SER A 235 -6.41 -13.91 -5.80
C SER A 235 -6.46 -14.87 -4.61
N ALA A 236 -5.57 -15.87 -4.58
CA ALA A 236 -5.48 -16.85 -3.50
C ALA A 236 -4.56 -16.40 -2.34
N VAL A 237 -3.80 -15.32 -2.49
CA VAL A 237 -2.91 -14.82 -1.43
C VAL A 237 -3.75 -14.35 -0.25
N THR A 238 -3.60 -15.02 0.89
CA THR A 238 -4.44 -14.77 2.07
C THR A 238 -4.11 -13.42 2.69
N THR A 239 -5.11 -12.56 2.90
CA THR A 239 -4.95 -11.30 3.66
C THR A 239 -5.39 -11.46 5.11
N HIS A 240 -4.48 -11.21 6.05
CA HIS A 240 -4.73 -11.11 7.49
C HIS A 240 -4.96 -9.66 7.91
N LEU A 241 -5.94 -9.41 8.78
CA LEU A 241 -6.28 -8.06 9.27
C LEU A 241 -5.68 -7.81 10.64
N VAL A 242 -4.98 -6.68 10.76
CA VAL A 242 -4.42 -6.19 12.02
C VAL A 242 -4.83 -4.74 12.27
N TYR A 243 -4.73 -4.31 13.52
CA TYR A 243 -4.93 -2.93 13.93
C TYR A 243 -3.80 -2.53 14.87
N SER A 244 -2.85 -1.73 14.35
CA SER A 244 -1.87 -1.06 15.21
C SER A 244 -2.48 0.20 15.82
N ASN A 245 -2.07 0.54 17.04
CA ASN A 245 -2.47 1.80 17.64
C ASN A 245 -1.86 2.97 16.85
N PRO A 246 -2.67 3.96 16.43
CA PRO A 246 -2.15 5.16 15.77
C PRO A 246 -1.11 5.85 16.67
N THR A 247 0.04 6.20 16.09
CA THR A 247 1.05 7.06 16.70
C THR A 247 0.66 8.53 16.64
#